data_AF-A0A935HGM7-F1
#
_entry.id   AF-A0A935HGM7-F1
#
_cell.length_a   1.000
_cell.length_b   1.000
_cell.length_c   1.000
_cell.angle_alpha   90.00
_cell.angle_beta   90.00
_cell.angle_gamma   90.00
#
_symmetry.space_group_name_H-M   'P 1'
#
loop_
_entity.id
_entity.type
_entity.pdbx_description
1 polymer ?
#
loop_
_entity_poly.entity_id
_entity_poly.type
_entity_poly.pdbx_seq_one_letter_code
_entity_poly.pdbx_strand_id
1 'polypeptide(L)'
;MKNLIILLLFAVLVPSCKKEKPKRPPIISSFTISSTTMTTATFNFSVSNYTSLKLNIDGNIFDVSGGAYTISGLSANKSYTAVLTASNADGSVSHSQSFATSKSNLSVSSFNAGDTSWNSVSFTFAATSDATIVSQTLINTNTSESIDVMSKTNHSVNNLAPDSLYTFTFKVGG
;
A
#
# COMPACT_ATOMS: atom_id res chain seq x y z
N MET A 1 1.65 -37.25 -90.65
CA MET A 1 1.03 -37.52 -89.33
C MET A 1 2.13 -37.35 -88.27
N LYS A 2 2.15 -36.22 -87.56
CA LYS A 2 3.12 -35.93 -86.50
C LYS A 2 2.37 -35.99 -85.16
N ASN A 3 2.74 -36.95 -84.31
CA ASN A 3 2.14 -37.14 -82.99
C ASN A 3 2.52 -35.98 -82.08
N LEU A 4 1.51 -35.22 -81.65
CA LEU A 4 1.62 -34.14 -80.68
C LEU A 4 1.48 -34.73 -79.27
N ILE A 5 2.59 -34.92 -78.56
CA ILE A 5 2.58 -35.29 -77.14
C ILE A 5 2.38 -34.01 -76.33
N ILE A 6 1.23 -33.91 -75.67
CA ILE A 6 0.92 -32.85 -74.70
C ILE A 6 1.51 -33.29 -73.35
N LEU A 7 2.59 -32.64 -72.93
CA LEU A 7 3.14 -32.76 -71.58
C LEU A 7 2.25 -31.91 -70.63
N LEU A 8 1.33 -32.56 -69.92
CA LEU A 8 0.62 -31.95 -68.80
C LEU A 8 1.57 -31.86 -67.60
N LEU A 9 2.18 -30.70 -67.43
CA LEU A 9 2.97 -30.38 -66.24
C LEU A 9 2.00 -30.11 -65.08
N PHE A 10 1.75 -31.12 -64.24
CA PHE A 10 1.05 -30.93 -62.97
C PHE A 10 1.97 -30.15 -62.02
N ALA A 11 1.75 -28.84 -61.91
CA ALA A 11 2.33 -28.04 -60.84
C ALA A 11 1.68 -28.45 -59.51
N VAL A 12 2.37 -29.31 -58.74
CA VAL A 12 2.02 -29.55 -57.34
C VAL A 12 2.33 -28.25 -56.59
N LEU A 13 1.28 -27.52 -56.21
CA LEU A 13 1.41 -26.37 -55.34
C LEU A 13 1.83 -26.88 -53.95
N VAL A 14 3.13 -26.84 -53.66
CA VAL A 14 3.64 -27.14 -52.32
C VAL A 14 3.09 -26.04 -51.39
N PRO A 15 2.33 -26.37 -50.32
CA PRO A 15 1.92 -25.37 -49.36
C PRO A 15 3.18 -24.75 -48.76
N SER A 16 3.33 -23.44 -48.91
CA SER A 16 4.41 -22.70 -48.24
C SER A 16 4.24 -22.90 -46.73
N CYS A 17 5.04 -23.78 -46.14
CA CYS A 17 5.06 -24.00 -44.70
C CYS A 17 5.51 -22.68 -44.05
N LYS A 18 4.56 -21.89 -43.54
CA LYS A 18 4.89 -20.69 -42.78
C LYS A 18 5.65 -21.16 -41.55
N LYS A 19 6.92 -20.76 -41.41
CA LYS A 19 7.66 -20.95 -40.15
C LYS A 19 6.87 -20.25 -39.05
N GLU A 20 6.17 -21.01 -38.21
CA GLU A 20 5.50 -20.47 -37.04
C GLU A 20 6.58 -19.90 -36.10
N LYS A 21 6.38 -18.66 -35.64
CA LYS A 21 7.30 -17.99 -34.72
C LYS A 21 7.37 -18.84 -33.44
N PRO A 22 8.56 -19.12 -32.88
CA PRO A 22 8.66 -19.97 -31.69
C PRO A 22 7.79 -19.41 -30.57
N LYS A 23 6.84 -20.23 -30.13
CA LYS A 23 5.92 -19.97 -29.02
C LYS A 23 6.73 -19.77 -27.74
N ARG A 24 6.67 -18.60 -27.11
CA ARG A 24 7.45 -18.30 -25.89
C ARG A 24 6.52 -17.73 -24.82
N PRO A 25 6.18 -18.51 -23.78
CA PRO A 25 5.30 -18.03 -22.72
C PRO A 25 5.94 -16.84 -21.96
N PRO A 26 5.13 -16.02 -21.29
CA PRO A 26 5.64 -14.94 -20.46
C PRO A 26 6.46 -15.51 -19.30
N ILE A 27 7.49 -14.77 -18.88
CA ILE A 27 8.37 -15.17 -17.78
C ILE A 27 8.48 -14.01 -16.80
N ILE A 28 8.12 -14.25 -15.54
CA ILE A 28 8.41 -13.34 -14.41
C ILE A 28 9.70 -13.83 -13.73
N SER A 29 10.80 -13.12 -13.97
CA SER A 29 12.12 -13.46 -13.40
C SER A 29 12.33 -12.93 -11.98
N SER A 30 11.64 -11.86 -11.61
CA SER A 30 11.60 -11.35 -10.24
C SER A 30 10.29 -10.62 -9.98
N PHE A 31 9.80 -10.71 -8.74
CA PHE A 31 8.71 -9.90 -8.23
C PHE A 31 8.93 -9.71 -6.73
N THR A 32 9.25 -8.48 -6.33
CA THR A 32 9.69 -8.15 -4.97
C THR A 32 9.02 -6.87 -4.50
N ILE A 33 8.90 -6.72 -3.17
CA ILE A 33 8.49 -5.47 -2.53
C ILE A 33 9.76 -4.76 -2.09
N SER A 34 10.01 -3.56 -2.61
CA SER A 34 11.23 -2.81 -2.29
C SER A 34 11.07 -1.87 -1.10
N SER A 35 9.85 -1.37 -0.88
CA SER A 35 9.54 -0.52 0.26
C SER A 35 8.04 -0.55 0.57
N THR A 36 7.71 -0.37 1.84
CA THR A 36 6.35 -0.13 2.32
C THR A 36 6.37 1.05 3.29
N THR A 37 5.29 1.82 3.27
CA THR A 37 4.99 2.86 4.25
C THR A 37 3.62 2.59 4.86
N MET A 38 3.05 3.55 5.58
CA MET A 38 1.67 3.47 6.03
C MET A 38 0.65 3.42 4.90
N THR A 39 0.90 4.12 3.79
CA THR A 39 -0.11 4.33 2.73
C THR A 39 0.41 4.01 1.35
N THR A 40 1.66 3.57 1.23
CA THR A 40 2.28 3.25 -0.05
C THR A 40 3.04 1.93 0.00
N ALA A 41 3.17 1.29 -1.16
CA ALA A 41 4.05 0.16 -1.37
C ALA A 41 4.70 0.27 -2.75
N THR A 42 5.98 -0.08 -2.85
CA THR A 42 6.70 -0.12 -4.12
C THR A 42 7.10 -1.55 -4.45
N PHE A 43 6.78 -1.96 -5.66
CA PHE A 43 7.07 -3.28 -6.20
C PHE A 43 8.12 -3.13 -7.30
N ASN A 44 9.09 -4.03 -7.31
CA ASN A 44 10.05 -4.17 -8.40
C ASN A 44 9.86 -5.54 -9.05
N PHE A 45 9.84 -5.57 -10.38
CA PHE A 45 9.64 -6.79 -11.15
C PHE A 45 10.40 -6.76 -12.46
N SER A 46 10.79 -7.95 -12.93
CA SER A 46 11.44 -8.13 -14.21
C SER A 46 10.70 -9.22 -14.98
N VAL A 47 10.07 -8.83 -16.09
CA VAL A 47 9.17 -9.68 -16.87
C VAL A 47 9.57 -9.64 -18.35
N SER A 48 9.53 -10.79 -19.03
CA SER A 48 9.84 -10.92 -20.46
C SER A 48 8.76 -11.70 -21.21
N ASN A 49 8.70 -11.50 -22.52
CA ASN A 49 7.76 -12.14 -23.47
C ASN A 49 6.28 -11.91 -23.14
N TYR A 50 5.90 -10.76 -22.60
CA TYR A 50 4.50 -10.44 -22.29
C TYR A 50 3.91 -9.44 -23.30
N THR A 51 2.59 -9.47 -23.45
CA THR A 51 1.78 -8.46 -24.16
C THR A 51 0.92 -7.66 -23.17
N SER A 52 0.55 -8.26 -22.04
CA SER A 52 -0.16 -7.59 -20.95
C SER A 52 0.48 -7.95 -19.61
N LEU A 53 0.53 -6.97 -18.71
CA LEU A 53 1.06 -7.12 -17.37
C LEU A 53 0.13 -6.42 -16.39
N LYS A 54 -0.39 -7.18 -15.42
CA LYS A 54 -1.39 -6.73 -14.47
C LYS A 54 -0.94 -6.99 -13.05
N LEU A 55 -1.07 -5.99 -12.19
CA LEU A 55 -0.84 -6.12 -10.75
C LEU A 55 -2.20 -6.07 -10.05
N ASN A 56 -2.57 -7.14 -9.36
CA ASN A 56 -3.78 -7.20 -8.54
C ASN A 56 -3.39 -7.03 -7.06
N ILE A 57 -3.96 -6.05 -6.37
CA ILE A 57 -3.77 -5.84 -4.93
C ILE A 57 -5.16 -5.86 -4.27
N ASP A 58 -5.44 -6.92 -3.51
CA ASP A 58 -6.71 -7.14 -2.81
C ASP A 58 -7.96 -6.92 -3.68
N GLY A 59 -7.91 -7.37 -4.95
CA GLY A 59 -9.02 -7.27 -5.91
C GLY A 59 -8.96 -6.05 -6.82
N ASN A 60 -8.10 -5.06 -6.55
CA ASN A 60 -7.88 -3.92 -7.43
C ASN A 60 -6.82 -4.24 -8.47
N ILE A 61 -7.18 -4.14 -9.76
CA ILE A 61 -6.30 -4.50 -10.87
C ILE A 61 -5.73 -3.23 -11.51
N PHE A 62 -4.42 -3.19 -11.62
CA PHE A 62 -3.66 -2.12 -12.26
C PHE A 62 -2.94 -2.67 -13.49
N ASP A 63 -3.07 -1.99 -14.64
CA ASP A 63 -2.20 -2.23 -15.78
C ASP A 63 -0.85 -1.58 -15.49
N VAL A 64 0.20 -2.39 -15.44
CA VAL A 64 1.56 -1.94 -15.08
C VAL A 64 2.53 -2.20 -16.23
N SER A 65 3.57 -1.40 -16.30
CA SER A 65 4.64 -1.55 -17.29
C SER A 65 5.96 -1.09 -16.69
N GLY A 66 7.07 -1.33 -17.40
CA GLY A 66 8.41 -1.06 -16.87
C GLY A 66 8.86 -2.12 -15.87
N GLY A 67 9.71 -1.71 -14.91
CA GLY A 67 10.31 -2.62 -13.92
C GLY A 67 9.94 -2.32 -12.47
N ALA A 68 9.14 -1.28 -12.23
CA ALA A 68 8.71 -0.89 -10.90
C ALA A 68 7.32 -0.26 -10.92
N TYR A 69 6.59 -0.39 -9.82
CA TYR A 69 5.29 0.26 -9.63
C TYR A 69 5.11 0.65 -8.17
N THR A 70 4.72 1.89 -7.91
CA THR A 70 4.36 2.38 -6.57
C THR A 70 2.87 2.61 -6.50
N ILE A 71 2.22 1.95 -5.54
CA ILE A 71 0.83 2.23 -5.19
C ILE A 71 0.79 3.18 -3.99
N SER A 72 -0.18 4.09 -3.99
CA SER A 72 -0.51 4.98 -2.88
C SER A 72 -1.99 4.85 -2.49
N GLY A 73 -2.35 5.36 -1.31
CA GLY A 73 -3.73 5.30 -0.81
C GLY A 73 -4.10 3.97 -0.16
N LEU A 74 -3.11 3.16 0.21
CA LEU A 74 -3.33 1.99 1.05
C LEU A 74 -3.74 2.43 2.46
N SER A 75 -4.48 1.58 3.17
CA SER A 75 -4.78 1.81 4.58
C SER A 75 -3.60 1.36 5.44
N ALA A 76 -3.32 2.13 6.49
CA ALA A 76 -2.28 1.79 7.46
C ALA A 76 -2.62 0.52 8.26
N ASN A 77 -1.59 -0.16 8.75
CA ASN A 77 -1.71 -1.36 9.58
C ASN A 77 -2.60 -2.45 8.95
N LYS A 78 -2.50 -2.64 7.64
CA LYS A 78 -3.21 -3.70 6.91
C LYS A 78 -2.23 -4.59 6.16
N SER A 79 -2.53 -5.88 6.16
CA SER A 79 -1.88 -6.86 5.30
C SER A 79 -2.58 -6.90 3.95
N TYR A 80 -1.80 -7.03 2.90
CA TYR A 80 -2.23 -7.07 1.51
C TYR A 80 -1.57 -8.25 0.79
N THR A 81 -2.25 -8.75 -0.25
CA THR A 81 -1.64 -9.68 -1.20
C THR A 81 -1.58 -9.04 -2.58
N ALA A 82 -0.36 -8.95 -3.14
CA ALA A 82 -0.13 -8.51 -4.49
C ALA A 82 0.11 -9.71 -5.41
N VAL A 83 -0.58 -9.77 -6.54
CA VAL A 83 -0.40 -10.79 -7.58
C VAL A 83 -0.05 -10.11 -8.89
N LEU A 84 1.18 -10.34 -9.36
CA LEU A 84 1.63 -9.89 -10.67
C LEU A 84 1.34 -10.99 -11.69
N THR A 85 0.54 -10.68 -12.72
CA THR A 85 0.18 -11.60 -13.80
C THR A 85 0.69 -11.06 -15.13
N ALA A 86 1.53 -11.85 -15.81
CA ALA A 86 2.02 -11.58 -17.15
C ALA A 86 1.34 -12.51 -18.15
N SER A 87 0.86 -11.98 -19.27
CA SER A 87 0.17 -12.77 -20.30
C SER A 87 0.59 -12.39 -21.72
N ASN A 88 0.50 -13.36 -22.62
CA ASN A 88 0.61 -13.20 -24.07
C ASN A 88 -0.29 -14.24 -24.76
N ALA A 89 -0.25 -14.31 -26.09
CA ALA A 89 -1.04 -15.30 -26.87
C ALA A 89 -0.70 -16.77 -26.52
N ASP A 90 0.44 -17.01 -25.88
CA ASP A 90 0.97 -18.33 -25.57
C ASP A 90 0.58 -18.82 -24.18
N GLY A 91 0.10 -17.93 -23.30
CA GLY A 91 -0.37 -18.25 -21.97
C GLY A 91 -0.16 -17.12 -20.97
N SER A 92 -0.26 -17.46 -19.69
CA SER A 92 -0.05 -16.53 -18.57
C SER A 92 0.72 -17.17 -17.43
N VAL A 93 1.49 -16.36 -16.71
CA VAL A 93 2.17 -16.73 -15.47
C VAL A 93 1.88 -15.68 -14.40
N SER A 94 1.77 -16.11 -13.14
CA SER A 94 1.51 -15.21 -12.02
C SER A 94 2.44 -15.52 -10.84
N HIS A 95 2.94 -14.47 -10.18
CA HIS A 95 3.65 -14.56 -8.89
C HIS A 95 2.93 -13.71 -7.86
N SER A 96 2.93 -14.17 -6.60
CA SER A 96 2.33 -13.45 -5.47
C SER A 96 3.38 -13.00 -4.47
N GLN A 97 3.11 -11.88 -3.82
CA GLN A 97 3.88 -11.34 -2.71
C GLN A 97 2.91 -10.83 -1.64
N SER A 98 3.15 -11.17 -0.38
CA SER A 98 2.41 -10.61 0.75
C SER A 98 3.22 -9.51 1.42
N PHE A 99 2.54 -8.44 1.82
CA PHE A 99 3.15 -7.33 2.54
C PHE A 99 2.17 -6.74 3.54
N ALA A 100 2.68 -5.96 4.48
CA ALA A 100 1.87 -5.16 5.37
C ALA A 100 2.32 -3.69 5.28
N THR A 101 1.35 -2.79 5.32
CA THR A 101 1.62 -1.37 5.57
C THR A 101 2.02 -1.17 7.03
N SER A 102 2.90 -0.21 7.26
CA SER A 102 3.30 0.13 8.62
C SER A 102 2.10 0.66 9.41
N LYS A 103 2.10 0.40 10.72
CA LYS A 103 1.24 1.13 11.65
C LYS A 103 1.75 2.56 11.78
N SER A 104 0.85 3.52 12.02
CA SER A 104 1.29 4.86 12.39
C SER A 104 2.16 4.81 13.64
N ASN A 105 3.32 5.44 13.55
CA ASN A 105 4.11 5.75 14.72
C ASN A 105 3.44 6.92 15.45
N LEU A 106 2.68 6.58 16.49
CA LEU A 106 2.09 7.55 17.41
C LEU A 106 2.89 7.52 18.70
N SER A 107 3.40 8.68 19.13
CA SER A 107 4.03 8.78 20.44
C SER A 107 3.68 10.09 21.13
N VAL A 108 3.49 10.03 22.44
CA VAL A 108 3.49 11.20 23.30
C VAL A 108 4.94 11.53 23.60
N SER A 109 5.42 12.66 23.10
CA SER A 109 6.79 13.11 23.35
C SER A 109 6.92 13.86 24.67
N SER A 110 5.84 14.49 25.16
CA SER A 110 5.80 15.10 26.48
C SER A 110 4.37 15.24 27.01
N PHE A 111 4.22 15.17 28.33
CA PHE A 111 3.00 15.52 29.05
C PHE A 111 3.38 16.02 30.44
N ASN A 112 3.24 17.33 30.67
CA ASN A 112 3.65 17.98 31.91
C ASN A 112 2.48 18.80 32.47
N ALA A 113 2.27 18.70 33.78
CA ALA A 113 1.49 19.69 34.51
C ALA A 113 2.33 20.97 34.65
N GLY A 114 1.72 22.10 34.30
CA GLY A 114 2.27 23.44 34.50
C GLY A 114 1.72 24.06 35.78
N ASP A 115 1.44 25.35 35.74
CA ASP A 115 0.94 26.11 36.88
C ASP A 115 -0.35 25.50 37.43
N THR A 116 -0.36 25.33 38.75
CA THR A 116 -1.55 25.00 39.54
C THR A 116 -2.07 26.29 40.20
N SER A 117 -3.38 26.46 40.18
CA SER A 117 -4.09 27.47 40.95
C SER A 117 -5.02 26.81 41.97
N TRP A 118 -5.76 27.62 42.74
CA TRP A 118 -6.67 27.11 43.77
C TRP A 118 -7.74 26.14 43.24
N ASN A 119 -8.11 26.23 41.96
CA ASN A 119 -9.14 25.40 41.33
C ASN A 119 -8.84 25.02 39.86
N SER A 120 -7.58 25.12 39.44
CA SER A 120 -7.21 24.79 38.07
C SER A 120 -5.79 24.27 37.96
N VAL A 121 -5.53 23.56 36.87
CA VAL A 121 -4.21 23.11 36.47
C VAL A 121 -4.06 23.28 34.96
N SER A 122 -2.91 23.77 34.55
CA SER A 122 -2.52 23.83 33.14
C SER A 122 -1.70 22.60 32.76
N PHE A 123 -1.86 22.13 31.53
CA PHE A 123 -1.03 21.06 30.97
C PHE A 123 -0.38 21.55 29.70
N THR A 124 0.88 21.13 29.51
CA THR A 124 1.58 21.20 28.22
C THR A 124 1.85 19.80 27.74
N PHE A 125 1.63 19.56 26.45
CA PHE A 125 1.80 18.24 25.85
C PHE A 125 2.26 18.37 24.41
N ALA A 126 2.99 17.36 23.98
CA ALA A 126 3.40 17.19 22.60
C ALA A 126 3.29 15.72 22.22
N ALA A 127 2.88 15.51 20.97
CA ALA A 127 2.84 14.20 20.35
C ALA A 127 3.44 14.27 18.95
N THR A 128 4.01 13.17 18.51
CA THR A 128 4.53 13.01 17.15
C THR A 128 3.75 11.94 16.42
N SER A 129 3.57 12.16 15.12
CA SER A 129 2.96 11.18 14.23
C SER A 129 3.52 11.31 12.82
N ASP A 130 3.67 10.18 12.16
CA ASP A 130 3.82 10.04 10.71
C ASP A 130 2.47 10.09 9.96
N ALA A 131 1.36 10.09 10.70
CA ALA A 131 0.00 10.30 10.23
C ALA A 131 -0.48 11.73 10.52
N THR A 132 -1.50 12.16 9.79
CA THR A 132 -2.33 13.30 10.21
C THR A 132 -3.06 12.89 11.49
N ILE A 133 -2.56 13.28 12.65
CA ILE A 133 -3.10 12.90 13.98
C ILE A 133 -4.63 13.05 14.01
N VAL A 134 -5.35 11.95 14.28
CA VAL A 134 -6.82 11.91 14.22
C VAL A 134 -7.48 12.13 15.58
N SER A 135 -6.74 11.95 16.70
CA SER A 135 -7.24 12.24 18.06
C SER A 135 -6.13 12.55 19.06
N GLN A 136 -6.35 13.56 19.89
CA GLN A 136 -5.55 13.85 21.09
C GLN A 136 -6.51 14.13 22.23
N THR A 137 -6.42 13.36 23.32
CA THR A 137 -7.40 13.44 24.41
C THR A 137 -6.71 13.61 25.74
N LEU A 138 -7.17 14.57 26.53
CA LEU A 138 -6.84 14.70 27.94
C LEU A 138 -7.98 14.08 28.76
N ILE A 139 -7.64 13.18 29.68
CA ILE A 139 -8.61 12.44 30.48
C ILE A 139 -8.33 12.73 31.95
N ASN A 140 -9.34 13.21 32.67
CA ASN A 140 -9.33 13.22 34.13
C ASN A 140 -9.73 11.81 34.59
N THR A 141 -8.77 11.02 35.09
CA THR A 141 -9.05 9.60 35.39
C THR A 141 -9.92 9.42 36.63
N ASN A 142 -10.05 10.46 37.47
CA ASN A 142 -10.86 10.43 38.68
C ASN A 142 -12.35 10.58 38.34
N THR A 143 -12.67 11.40 37.32
CA THR A 143 -14.05 11.64 36.86
C THR A 143 -14.40 10.88 35.58
N SER A 144 -13.40 10.29 34.90
CA SER A 144 -13.53 9.73 33.54
C SER A 144 -13.98 10.74 32.48
N GLU A 145 -13.92 12.04 32.79
CA GLU A 145 -14.18 13.09 31.82
C GLU A 145 -13.05 13.13 30.79
N SER A 146 -13.42 13.26 29.52
CA SER A 146 -12.49 13.31 28.40
C SER A 146 -12.68 14.61 27.65
N ILE A 147 -11.56 15.23 27.29
CA ILE A 147 -11.51 16.51 26.59
C ILE A 147 -10.71 16.28 25.31
N ASP A 148 -11.34 16.56 24.17
CA ASP A 148 -10.63 16.58 22.90
C ASP A 148 -9.75 17.84 22.82
N VAL A 149 -8.44 17.61 22.70
CA VAL A 149 -7.40 18.63 22.61
C VAL A 149 -6.67 18.56 21.27
N MET A 150 -7.33 18.02 20.24
CA MET A 150 -6.82 17.92 18.89
C MET A 150 -6.09 19.20 18.44
N SER A 151 -4.86 19.02 17.96
CA SER A 151 -3.96 20.06 17.44
C SER A 151 -3.56 21.16 18.43
N LYS A 152 -3.87 20.99 19.73
CA LYS A 152 -3.37 21.87 20.79
C LYS A 152 -2.04 21.35 21.31
N THR A 153 -1.27 22.25 21.91
CA THR A 153 -0.03 21.94 22.67
C THR A 153 -0.18 22.20 24.16
N ASN A 154 -1.33 22.74 24.57
CA ASN A 154 -1.65 23.05 25.94
C ASN A 154 -3.17 23.04 26.17
N HIS A 155 -3.56 22.82 27.42
CA HIS A 155 -4.94 22.97 27.86
C HIS A 155 -5.00 23.19 29.38
N SER A 156 -5.92 24.04 29.84
CA SER A 156 -6.17 24.25 31.27
C SER A 156 -7.49 23.62 31.68
N VAL A 157 -7.45 22.78 32.71
CA VAL A 157 -8.63 22.20 33.34
C VAL A 157 -8.99 23.09 34.54
N ASN A 158 -10.21 23.61 34.53
CA ASN A 158 -10.71 24.55 35.53
C ASN A 158 -11.82 23.89 36.38
N ASN A 159 -12.25 24.60 37.42
CA ASN A 159 -13.33 24.18 38.33
C ASN A 159 -13.03 22.86 39.06
N LEU A 160 -11.75 22.62 39.35
CA LEU A 160 -11.33 21.53 40.20
C LEU A 160 -11.61 21.87 41.67
N ALA A 161 -11.93 20.85 42.47
CA ALA A 161 -12.04 21.02 43.90
C ALA A 161 -10.64 21.34 44.49
N PRO A 162 -10.53 22.35 45.35
CA PRO A 162 -9.26 22.69 46.02
C PRO A 162 -8.76 21.54 46.89
N ASP A 163 -7.45 21.53 47.15
CA ASP A 163 -6.77 20.56 48.05
C ASP A 163 -7.09 19.09 47.73
N SER A 164 -7.41 18.80 46.47
CA SER A 164 -7.80 17.47 45.99
C SER A 164 -6.75 16.92 45.04
N LEU A 165 -6.49 15.61 45.15
CA LEU A 165 -5.57 14.92 44.25
C LEU A 165 -6.29 14.49 42.98
N TYR A 166 -5.73 14.86 41.82
CA TYR A 166 -6.23 14.46 40.52
C TYR A 166 -5.12 13.80 39.69
N THR A 167 -5.41 12.62 39.17
CA THR A 167 -4.63 11.98 38.10
C THR A 167 -5.21 12.32 36.71
N PHE A 168 -4.33 12.66 35.77
CA PHE A 168 -4.66 12.92 34.37
C PHE A 168 -3.86 12.03 33.43
N THR A 169 -4.45 11.68 32.28
CA THR A 169 -3.76 10.94 31.22
C THR A 169 -3.95 11.65 29.90
N PHE A 170 -2.85 11.86 29.18
CA PHE A 170 -2.88 12.31 27.80
C PHE A 170 -2.70 11.12 26.85
N LYS A 171 -3.59 11.00 25.86
CA LYS A 171 -3.58 9.91 24.87
C LYS A 171 -3.61 10.48 23.46
N VAL A 172 -2.92 9.79 22.56
CA VAL A 172 -2.98 10.04 21.12
C VAL A 172 -3.39 8.79 20.38
N GLY A 173 -4.24 8.97 19.36
CA GLY A 173 -4.81 7.88 18.57
C GLY A 173 -4.95 8.28 17.10
N GLY A 174 -4.93 7.26 16.24
CA GLY A 174 -5.15 7.36 14.79
C GLY A 174 -6.11 6.28 14.33
#